data_AF-A0A4U0XMH5-F1
#
_entry.id   AF-A0A4U0XMH5-F1
#
_cell.length_a   1.000
_cell.length_b   1.000
_cell.length_c   1.000
_cell.angle_alpha   90.00
_cell.angle_beta   90.00
_cell.angle_gamma   90.00
#
_symmetry.space_group_name_H-M   'P 1'
#
loop_
_entity.id
_entity.type
_entity.pdbx_description
1 polymer ?
#
loop_
_entity_poly.entity_id
_entity_poly.type
_entity_poly.pdbx_seq_one_letter_code
_entity_poly.pdbx_strand_id
1 'polypeptide(L)'
;MNDPGVDEPIEKAAKDIERDPYEHQQREEEEEEENFLDPTCPLIAGTFGPMASAFNLCALVQNWRVFLPPQITEAHGDNIKDPAWLVAVNAVSLICALAANLALLLNVARRLRFSIAQPITIIGFLLASFILIVLVALASTPGFQTSDASHALTQAFYYANFAAGLYFIIALLMLATVWGAYRGHYEKEFRLTVSQRTLMLQTIGFMVYLLLGALVFSKLEGWEFLDGVYWANFTLLTIGIGADFTPKYHTSR
;
A
#
# COMPACT_ATOMS: atom_id res chain seq x y z
N MET A 1 -29.56 -66.30 14.67
CA MET A 1 -28.20 -66.35 15.26
C MET A 1 -27.42 -65.24 14.56
N ASN A 2 -27.60 -63.98 14.97
CA ASN A 2 -26.79 -62.88 14.45
C ASN A 2 -25.46 -62.94 15.19
N ASP A 3 -24.37 -63.03 14.44
CA ASP A 3 -23.01 -63.01 14.96
C ASP A 3 -22.60 -61.55 15.21
N PRO A 4 -22.51 -61.09 16.47
CA PRO A 4 -22.29 -59.69 16.80
C PRO A 4 -20.86 -59.19 16.48
N GLY A 5 -19.97 -60.06 16.00
CA GLY A 5 -18.57 -59.70 15.70
C GLY A 5 -18.30 -59.18 14.29
N VAL A 6 -19.27 -59.31 13.36
CA VAL A 6 -19.06 -58.99 11.94
C VAL A 6 -19.67 -57.65 11.53
N ASP A 7 -20.66 -57.16 12.29
CA ASP A 7 -21.38 -55.93 11.96
C ASP A 7 -20.52 -54.68 12.17
N GLU A 8 -19.69 -54.67 13.23
CA GLU A 8 -18.81 -53.54 13.57
C GLU A 8 -17.73 -53.24 12.50
N PRO A 9 -17.00 -54.23 11.94
CA PRO A 9 -16.06 -53.98 10.84
C PRO A 9 -16.76 -53.63 9.52
N ILE A 10 -17.96 -54.16 9.26
CA ILE A 10 -18.74 -53.84 8.05
C ILE A 10 -19.28 -52.41 8.12
N GLU A 11 -19.76 -51.97 9.29
CA GLU A 11 -20.22 -50.59 9.50
C GLU A 11 -19.07 -49.58 9.39
N LYS A 12 -17.88 -49.92 9.89
CA LYS A 12 -16.68 -49.09 9.68
C LYS A 12 -16.26 -49.03 8.21
N ALA A 13 -16.24 -50.17 7.52
CA ALA A 13 -15.92 -50.20 6.10
C ALA A 13 -16.96 -49.45 5.25
N ALA A 14 -18.24 -49.54 5.60
CA ALA A 14 -19.31 -48.77 4.96
C ALA A 14 -19.14 -47.27 5.20
N LYS A 15 -18.82 -46.83 6.43
CA LYS A 15 -18.52 -45.43 6.76
C LYS A 15 -17.26 -44.90 6.07
N ASP A 16 -16.24 -45.72 5.89
CA ASP A 16 -15.02 -45.36 5.16
C ASP A 16 -15.26 -45.29 3.65
N ILE A 17 -16.20 -46.07 3.10
CA ILE A 17 -16.61 -46.03 1.68
C ILE A 17 -17.61 -44.89 1.40
N GLU A 18 -18.50 -44.58 2.35
CA GLU A 18 -19.42 -43.44 2.31
C GLU A 18 -18.73 -42.09 2.52
N ARG A 19 -17.45 -42.10 2.95
CA ARG A 19 -16.64 -40.89 3.06
C ARG A 19 -16.29 -40.41 1.66
N ASP A 20 -17.22 -39.67 1.05
CA ASP A 20 -17.07 -39.11 -0.28
C ASP A 20 -15.83 -38.19 -0.32
N PRO A 21 -14.79 -38.50 -1.12
CA PRO A 21 -13.64 -37.63 -1.25
C PRO A 21 -14.01 -36.21 -1.72
N TYR A 22 -15.16 -36.04 -2.37
CA TYR A 22 -15.69 -34.73 -2.75
C TYR A 22 -16.22 -33.92 -1.56
N GLU A 23 -16.76 -34.53 -0.51
CA GLU A 23 -17.16 -33.79 0.71
C GLU A 23 -15.97 -33.26 1.49
N HIS A 24 -14.85 -34.00 1.50
CA HIS A 24 -13.63 -33.55 2.16
C HIS A 24 -13.02 -32.37 1.40
N GLN A 25 -13.01 -32.45 0.06
CA GLN A 25 -12.60 -31.34 -0.80
C GLN A 25 -13.52 -30.12 -0.64
N GLN A 26 -14.84 -30.31 -0.58
CA GLN A 26 -15.78 -29.20 -0.37
C GLN A 26 -15.61 -28.56 1.01
N ARG A 27 -15.41 -29.34 2.07
CA ARG A 27 -15.11 -28.78 3.40
C ARG A 27 -13.77 -28.07 3.45
N GLU A 28 -12.75 -28.58 2.77
CA GLU A 28 -11.46 -27.90 2.63
C GLU A 28 -11.60 -26.60 1.83
N GLU A 29 -12.39 -26.60 0.76
CA GLU A 29 -12.70 -25.40 -0.05
C GLU A 29 -13.52 -24.37 0.76
N GLU A 30 -14.54 -24.81 1.50
CA GLU A 30 -15.36 -23.94 2.37
C GLU A 30 -14.54 -23.39 3.56
N GLU A 31 -13.72 -24.21 4.21
CA GLU A 31 -12.80 -23.77 5.26
C GLU A 31 -11.70 -22.84 4.70
N GLU A 32 -11.25 -23.05 3.46
CA GLU A 32 -10.33 -22.14 2.76
C GLU A 32 -11.02 -20.82 2.40
N GLU A 33 -12.27 -20.83 1.92
CA GLU A 33 -13.07 -19.63 1.62
C GLU A 33 -13.39 -18.85 2.90
N GLU A 34 -13.78 -19.53 3.98
CA GLU A 34 -14.06 -18.92 5.29
C GLU A 34 -12.77 -18.32 5.89
N ASN A 35 -11.65 -19.06 5.85
CA ASN A 35 -10.33 -18.54 6.24
C ASN A 35 -9.80 -17.46 5.28
N PHE A 36 -10.27 -17.37 4.05
CA PHE A 36 -9.88 -16.33 3.10
C PHE A 36 -10.61 -15.02 3.38
N LEU A 37 -11.89 -15.10 3.74
CA LEU A 37 -12.71 -13.95 4.10
C LEU A 37 -12.29 -13.34 5.45
N ASP A 38 -11.83 -14.15 6.41
CA ASP A 38 -11.52 -13.72 7.78
C ASP A 38 -10.34 -12.72 7.92
N PRO A 39 -9.22 -12.81 7.17
CA PRO A 39 -8.08 -11.90 7.26
C PRO A 39 -7.89 -11.03 6.00
N THR A 40 -8.95 -10.72 5.24
CA THR A 40 -8.83 -9.89 4.03
C THR A 40 -8.37 -8.45 4.34
N CYS A 41 -8.84 -7.85 5.44
CA CYS A 41 -8.52 -6.45 5.77
C CYS A 41 -7.02 -6.21 6.08
N PRO A 42 -6.32 -7.02 6.89
CA PRO A 42 -4.89 -6.89 7.12
C PRO A 42 -4.05 -7.12 5.86
N LEU A 43 -4.50 -8.00 4.95
CA LEU A 43 -3.84 -8.22 3.67
C LEU A 43 -3.92 -6.98 2.77
N ILE A 44 -5.11 -6.38 2.67
CA ILE A 44 -5.32 -5.12 1.95
C ILE A 44 -4.44 -4.02 2.58
N ALA A 45 -4.44 -3.90 3.91
CA ALA A 45 -3.58 -2.94 4.60
C ALA A 45 -2.08 -3.20 4.30
N GLY A 46 -1.68 -4.47 4.26
CA GLY A 46 -0.31 -4.90 4.01
C GLY A 46 0.19 -4.68 2.57
N THR A 47 -0.72 -4.56 1.60
CA THR A 47 -0.39 -4.34 0.19
C THR A 47 -0.54 -2.88 -0.23
N PHE A 48 -1.63 -2.23 0.19
CA PHE A 48 -1.88 -0.83 -0.12
C PHE A 48 -1.11 0.13 0.79
N GLY A 49 -0.70 -0.29 2.00
CA GLY A 49 0.11 0.51 2.92
C GLY A 49 1.50 0.90 2.37
N PRO A 50 2.25 -0.05 1.79
CA PRO A 50 3.49 0.25 1.07
C PRO A 50 3.26 1.17 -0.14
N MET A 51 2.20 0.94 -0.92
CA MET A 51 1.86 1.79 -2.08
C MET A 51 1.55 3.23 -1.68
N ALA A 52 0.75 3.43 -0.62
CA ALA A 52 0.47 4.74 -0.07
C ALA A 52 1.75 5.45 0.40
N SER A 53 2.71 4.70 0.93
CA SER A 53 4.02 5.24 1.34
C SER A 53 4.93 5.58 0.16
N ALA A 54 4.82 4.87 -0.95
CA ALA A 54 5.47 5.27 -2.20
C ALA A 54 4.90 6.59 -2.72
N PHE A 55 3.56 6.76 -2.73
CA PHE A 55 2.95 8.04 -3.09
C PHE A 55 3.34 9.18 -2.14
N ASN A 56 3.39 8.92 -0.84
CA ASN A 56 3.83 9.91 0.14
C ASN A 56 5.31 10.32 -0.10
N LEU A 57 6.18 9.36 -0.40
CA LEU A 57 7.56 9.65 -0.79
C LEU A 57 7.63 10.49 -2.08
N CYS A 58 6.84 10.15 -3.10
CA CYS A 58 6.73 10.93 -4.33
C CYS A 58 6.32 12.38 -4.06
N ALA A 59 5.36 12.58 -3.15
CA ALA A 59 4.93 13.90 -2.71
C ALA A 59 6.00 14.65 -1.89
N LEU A 60 6.91 13.95 -1.21
CA LEU A 60 7.97 14.56 -0.41
C LEU A 60 9.15 15.03 -1.25
N VAL A 61 9.49 14.31 -2.32
CA VAL A 61 10.72 14.52 -3.10
C VAL A 61 10.59 15.68 -4.08
N GLN A 62 9.41 15.90 -4.65
CA GLN A 62 9.16 16.94 -5.65
C GLN A 62 8.35 18.11 -5.08
N ASN A 63 8.53 19.29 -5.68
CA ASN A 63 7.80 20.49 -5.28
C ASN A 63 6.35 20.42 -5.77
N TRP A 64 5.43 20.98 -4.99
CA TRP A 64 3.98 20.89 -5.22
C TRP A 64 3.48 21.95 -6.20
N ARG A 65 4.29 22.96 -6.50
CA ARG A 65 3.91 24.12 -7.31
C ARG A 65 4.94 24.41 -8.39
N VAL A 66 4.42 24.76 -9.56
CA VAL A 66 5.21 25.17 -10.72
C VAL A 66 4.70 26.52 -11.24
N PHE A 67 5.62 27.38 -11.69
CA PHE A 67 5.29 28.63 -12.36
C PHE A 67 5.10 28.41 -13.86
N LEU A 68 3.98 28.85 -14.42
CA LEU A 68 3.70 28.79 -15.85
C LEU A 68 3.86 30.18 -16.49
N PRO A 69 4.87 30.39 -17.36
CA PRO A 69 4.87 31.51 -18.28
C PRO A 69 3.69 31.40 -19.27
N PRO A 70 3.21 32.50 -19.89
CA PRO A 70 1.96 32.54 -20.68
C PRO A 70 1.87 31.64 -21.93
N GLN A 71 2.84 30.78 -22.21
CA GLN A 71 2.96 30.01 -23.46
C GLN A 71 3.54 28.59 -23.27
N ILE A 72 3.70 28.09 -22.03
CA ILE A 72 4.37 26.81 -21.75
C ILE A 72 3.46 25.88 -20.93
N THR A 73 3.50 24.57 -21.25
CA THR A 73 2.81 23.49 -20.52
C THR A 73 3.45 23.22 -19.16
N GLU A 74 2.69 22.70 -18.19
CA GLU A 74 3.13 22.41 -16.81
C GLU A 74 4.45 21.62 -16.72
N ALA A 75 4.77 20.80 -17.73
CA ALA A 75 5.97 19.97 -17.82
C ALA A 75 7.30 20.75 -17.99
N HIS A 76 7.27 22.04 -18.35
CA HIS A 76 8.48 22.85 -18.58
C HIS A 76 8.49 24.15 -17.76
N GLY A 77 7.62 24.25 -16.76
CA GLY A 77 7.57 25.42 -15.88
C GLY A 77 8.68 25.39 -14.81
N ASP A 78 9.04 26.55 -14.29
CA ASP A 78 10.06 26.64 -13.23
C ASP A 78 9.47 26.20 -11.89
N ASN A 79 10.10 25.20 -11.26
CA ASN A 79 9.69 24.67 -9.97
C ASN A 79 9.83 25.71 -8.85
N ILE A 80 8.75 25.91 -8.09
CA ILE A 80 8.76 26.79 -6.93
C ILE A 80 9.10 25.96 -5.71
N LYS A 81 10.20 26.30 -5.03
CA LYS A 81 10.62 25.58 -3.84
C LYS A 81 9.57 25.65 -2.74
N ASP A 82 9.18 24.49 -2.23
CA ASP A 82 8.28 24.44 -1.09
C ASP A 82 8.96 24.87 0.20
N PRO A 83 8.21 25.50 1.12
CA PRO A 83 8.78 25.98 2.36
C PRO A 83 9.28 24.81 3.21
N ALA A 84 10.42 24.99 3.86
CA ALA A 84 11.10 23.91 4.60
C ALA A 84 10.22 23.25 5.68
N TRP A 85 9.29 24.01 6.28
CA TRP A 85 8.34 23.45 7.25
C TRP A 85 7.38 22.45 6.63
N LEU A 86 6.94 22.66 5.37
CA LEU A 86 6.04 21.75 4.68
C LEU A 86 6.73 20.42 4.41
N VAL A 87 7.97 20.49 3.90
CA VAL A 87 8.81 19.30 3.67
C VAL A 87 9.08 18.55 4.97
N ALA A 88 9.40 19.27 6.06
CA ALA A 88 9.65 18.66 7.37
C ALA A 88 8.41 17.94 7.92
N VAL A 89 7.23 18.58 7.86
CA VAL A 89 5.97 17.99 8.34
C VAL A 89 5.56 16.81 7.47
N ASN A 90 5.76 16.89 6.15
CA ASN A 90 5.51 15.78 5.24
C ASN A 90 6.43 14.59 5.56
N ALA A 91 7.72 14.82 5.83
CA ALA A 91 8.66 13.77 6.24
C ALA A 91 8.24 13.08 7.54
N VAL A 92 7.71 13.82 8.52
CA VAL A 92 7.15 13.25 9.75
C VAL A 92 5.97 12.32 9.42
N SER A 93 5.07 12.73 8.52
CA SER A 93 3.96 11.88 8.08
C SER A 93 4.44 10.55 7.48
N LEU A 94 5.50 10.59 6.67
CA LEU A 94 6.09 9.42 6.05
C LEU A 94 6.73 8.49 7.09
N ILE A 95 7.45 9.04 8.07
CA ILE A 95 8.04 8.25 9.17
C ILE A 95 6.95 7.53 9.96
N CYS A 96 5.84 8.21 10.29
CA CYS A 96 4.70 7.59 10.97
C CYS A 96 4.10 6.44 10.15
N ALA A 97 3.94 6.61 8.84
CA ALA A 97 3.42 5.57 7.96
C ALA A 97 4.39 4.38 7.79
N LEU A 98 5.70 4.63 7.71
CA LEU A 98 6.71 3.57 7.66
C LEU A 98 6.76 2.77 8.96
N ALA A 99 6.64 3.45 10.11
CA ALA A 99 6.53 2.79 11.41
C ALA A 99 5.24 1.92 11.50
N ALA A 100 4.11 2.42 10.99
CA ALA A 100 2.86 1.66 10.92
C ALA A 100 2.96 0.40 10.04
N ASN A 101 3.56 0.53 8.85
CA ASN A 101 3.82 -0.58 7.95
C ASN A 101 4.79 -1.61 8.57
N LEU A 102 5.83 -1.15 9.26
CA LEU A 102 6.77 -2.04 9.96
C LEU A 102 6.09 -2.79 11.10
N ALA A 103 5.27 -2.10 11.91
CA ALA A 103 4.51 -2.72 12.98
C ALA A 103 3.54 -3.78 12.44
N LEU A 104 2.86 -3.48 11.32
CA LEU A 104 1.98 -4.43 10.63
C LEU A 104 2.76 -5.64 10.12
N LEU A 105 3.88 -5.43 9.44
CA LEU A 105 4.72 -6.51 8.93
C LEU A 105 5.25 -7.40 10.06
N LEU A 106 5.73 -6.81 11.15
CA LEU A 106 6.21 -7.55 12.32
C LEU A 106 5.08 -8.31 13.03
N ASN A 107 3.86 -7.77 13.02
CA ASN A 107 2.69 -8.46 13.54
C ASN A 107 2.38 -9.72 12.74
N VAL A 108 2.33 -9.57 11.42
CA VAL A 108 2.12 -10.66 10.47
C VAL A 108 3.27 -11.68 10.50
N ALA A 109 4.51 -11.23 10.76
CA ALA A 109 5.66 -12.11 10.96
C ALA A 109 5.69 -12.81 12.33
N ARG A 110 4.65 -12.64 13.16
CA ARG A 110 4.56 -13.14 14.55
C ARG A 110 5.70 -12.67 15.45
N ARG A 111 6.32 -11.53 15.11
CA ARG A 111 7.39 -10.88 15.89
C ARG A 111 6.82 -9.84 16.88
N LEU A 112 5.66 -9.25 16.57
CA LEU A 112 4.94 -8.33 17.46
C LEU A 112 3.53 -8.85 17.78
N ARG A 113 3.14 -8.79 19.05
CA ARG A 113 1.80 -9.21 19.51
C ARG A 113 0.71 -8.28 18.97
N PHE A 114 -0.45 -8.84 18.66
CA PHE A 114 -1.63 -8.12 18.14
C PHE A 114 -1.96 -6.87 18.97
N SER A 115 -2.04 -7.01 20.30
CA SER A 115 -2.40 -5.90 21.20
C SER A 115 -1.45 -4.70 21.16
N ILE A 116 -0.20 -4.89 20.70
CA ILE A 116 0.79 -3.81 20.60
C ILE A 116 0.86 -3.30 19.16
N ALA A 117 0.85 -4.18 18.17
CA ALA A 117 1.03 -3.79 16.79
C ALA A 117 -0.17 -3.02 16.23
N GLN A 118 -1.39 -3.46 16.53
CA GLN A 118 -2.62 -2.85 16.03
C GLN A 118 -2.77 -1.36 16.36
N PRO A 119 -2.61 -0.92 17.63
CA PRO A 119 -2.70 0.51 17.94
C PRO A 119 -1.58 1.31 17.27
N ILE A 120 -0.36 0.78 17.17
CA ILE A 120 0.74 1.46 16.48
C ILE A 120 0.41 1.67 15.00
N THR A 121 -0.10 0.63 14.34
CA THR A 121 -0.46 0.70 12.92
C THR A 121 -1.62 1.68 12.67
N ILE A 122 -2.69 1.59 13.47
CA ILE A 122 -3.87 2.47 13.32
C ILE A 122 -3.49 3.93 13.58
N ILE A 123 -2.82 4.21 14.71
CA ILE A 123 -2.43 5.58 15.08
C ILE A 123 -1.44 6.13 14.05
N GLY A 124 -0.46 5.33 13.60
CA GLY A 124 0.52 5.77 12.62
C GLY A 124 -0.10 6.14 11.28
N PHE A 125 -1.03 5.33 10.75
CA PHE A 125 -1.73 5.66 9.49
C PHE A 125 -2.72 6.82 9.63
N LEU A 126 -3.48 6.90 10.74
CA LEU A 126 -4.35 8.05 10.99
C LEU A 126 -3.57 9.35 11.10
N LEU A 127 -2.45 9.33 11.84
CA LEU A 127 -1.61 10.51 12.01
C LEU A 127 -0.99 10.93 10.67
N ALA A 128 -0.45 9.99 9.90
CA ALA A 128 0.09 10.26 8.58
C ALA A 128 -0.97 10.85 7.63
N SER A 129 -2.17 10.25 7.59
CA SER A 129 -3.29 10.73 6.79
C SER A 129 -3.72 12.14 7.19
N PHE A 130 -3.94 12.38 8.49
CA PHE A 130 -4.36 13.68 9.00
C PHE A 130 -3.34 14.78 8.69
N ILE A 131 -2.05 14.50 8.89
CA ILE A 131 -0.97 15.44 8.56
C ILE A 131 -1.01 15.78 7.07
N LEU A 132 -1.11 14.79 6.18
CA LEU A 132 -1.17 15.03 4.73
C LEU A 132 -2.42 15.81 4.32
N ILE A 133 -3.60 15.49 4.88
CA ILE A 133 -4.84 16.25 4.62
C ILE A 133 -4.67 17.72 5.01
N VAL A 134 -4.07 18.00 6.17
CA VAL A 134 -3.79 19.36 6.60
C VAL A 134 -2.82 20.06 5.64
N LEU A 135 -1.75 19.39 5.21
CA LEU A 135 -0.80 19.96 4.24
C LEU A 135 -1.46 20.26 2.89
N VAL A 136 -2.27 19.34 2.37
CA VAL A 136 -3.04 19.51 1.13
C VAL A 136 -4.03 20.68 1.24
N ALA A 137 -4.74 20.78 2.36
CA ALA A 137 -5.68 21.88 2.60
C ALA A 137 -4.97 23.24 2.69
N LEU A 138 -3.82 23.30 3.37
CA LEU A 138 -2.98 24.51 3.44
C LEU A 138 -2.43 24.89 2.07
N ALA A 139 -1.93 23.93 1.29
CA ALA A 139 -1.45 24.17 -0.07
C ALA A 139 -2.57 24.66 -1.02
N SER A 140 -3.82 24.31 -0.73
CA SER A 140 -5.01 24.74 -1.48
C SER A 140 -5.54 26.12 -1.05
N THR A 141 -5.02 26.70 0.02
CA THR A 141 -5.49 27.99 0.56
C THR A 141 -4.94 29.15 -0.28
N PRO A 142 -5.68 30.26 -0.47
CA PRO A 142 -5.23 31.41 -1.26
C PRO A 142 -3.90 32.03 -0.79
N GLY A 143 -3.55 31.90 0.50
CA GLY A 143 -2.26 32.36 1.02
C GLY A 143 -1.05 31.58 0.47
N PHE A 144 -1.26 30.39 -0.08
CA PHE A 144 -0.23 29.58 -0.77
C PHE A 144 -0.24 29.77 -2.29
N GLN A 145 -1.31 30.35 -2.84
CA GLN A 145 -1.46 30.72 -4.23
C GLN A 145 -1.00 32.18 -4.40
N THR A 146 0.24 32.38 -4.84
CA THR A 146 0.79 33.74 -5.02
C THR A 146 -0.10 34.54 -5.98
N SER A 147 -0.53 35.73 -5.56
CA SER A 147 -1.69 36.43 -6.11
C SER A 147 -1.56 37.00 -7.54
N ASP A 148 -0.39 36.91 -8.20
CA ASP A 148 -0.11 37.62 -9.46
C ASP A 148 0.47 36.76 -10.60
N ALA A 149 0.62 35.44 -10.40
CA ALA A 149 1.30 34.55 -11.33
C ALA A 149 0.46 33.29 -11.63
N SER A 150 0.36 32.91 -12.91
CA SER A 150 -0.24 31.64 -13.33
C SER A 150 0.57 30.47 -12.77
N HIS A 151 0.10 29.91 -11.65
CA HIS A 151 0.69 28.74 -11.00
C HIS A 151 -0.18 27.51 -11.27
N ALA A 152 0.47 26.36 -11.45
CA ALA A 152 -0.20 25.06 -11.49
C ALA A 152 0.28 24.16 -10.37
N LEU A 153 -0.58 23.21 -10.00
CA LEU A 153 -0.28 22.16 -9.03
C LEU A 153 0.41 21.00 -9.76
N THR A 154 1.50 20.51 -9.19
CA THR A 154 2.26 19.43 -9.81
C THR A 154 1.69 18.06 -9.44
N GLN A 155 2.16 17.03 -10.13
CA GLN A 155 1.91 15.62 -9.79
C GLN A 155 2.21 15.25 -8.32
N ALA A 156 3.17 15.92 -7.67
CA ALA A 156 3.49 15.68 -6.26
C ALA A 156 2.30 15.98 -5.32
N PHE A 157 1.55 17.04 -5.61
CA PHE A 157 0.33 17.39 -4.86
C PHE A 157 -0.74 16.29 -4.97
N TYR A 158 -0.92 15.73 -6.17
CA TYR A 158 -1.90 14.65 -6.37
C TYR A 158 -1.46 13.35 -5.70
N TYR A 159 -0.17 13.02 -5.70
CA TYR A 159 0.35 11.88 -4.94
C TYR A 159 0.12 12.03 -3.43
N ALA A 160 0.21 13.25 -2.88
CA ALA A 160 -0.11 13.51 -1.48
C ALA A 160 -1.59 13.20 -1.16
N ASN A 161 -2.50 13.61 -2.06
CA ASN A 161 -3.93 13.32 -1.94
C ASN A 161 -4.21 11.81 -1.96
N PHE A 162 -3.61 11.07 -2.91
CA PHE A 162 -3.77 9.62 -3.00
C PHE A 162 -3.22 8.91 -1.75
N ALA A 163 -2.03 9.32 -1.27
CA ALA A 163 -1.45 8.78 -0.05
C ALA A 163 -2.36 9.02 1.16
N ALA A 164 -2.85 10.26 1.34
CA ALA A 164 -3.73 10.63 2.43
C ALA A 164 -5.02 9.80 2.46
N GLY A 165 -5.67 9.65 1.30
CA GLY A 165 -6.89 8.86 1.15
C GLY A 165 -6.66 7.37 1.42
N LEU A 166 -5.59 6.78 0.88
CA LEU A 166 -5.26 5.38 1.13
C LEU A 166 -4.94 5.11 2.60
N TYR A 167 -4.14 5.95 3.25
CA TYR A 167 -3.87 5.81 4.68
C TYR A 167 -5.14 5.90 5.52
N PHE A 168 -6.06 6.80 5.17
CA PHE A 168 -7.33 6.92 5.87
C PHE A 168 -8.17 5.64 5.71
N ILE A 169 -8.33 5.14 4.49
CA ILE A 169 -9.09 3.92 4.21
C ILE A 169 -8.47 2.73 4.94
N ILE A 170 -7.15 2.57 4.86
CA ILE A 170 -6.42 1.50 5.55
C ILE A 170 -6.63 1.60 7.07
N ALA A 171 -6.53 2.80 7.64
CA ALA A 171 -6.76 2.99 9.06
C ALA A 171 -8.18 2.62 9.49
N LEU A 172 -9.19 2.94 8.68
CA LEU A 172 -10.58 2.54 8.94
C LEU A 172 -10.76 1.02 8.84
N LEU A 173 -10.16 0.37 7.84
CA LEU A 173 -10.19 -1.10 7.71
C LEU A 173 -9.52 -1.77 8.92
N MET A 174 -8.38 -1.25 9.36
CA MET A 174 -7.67 -1.73 10.55
C MET A 174 -8.46 -1.50 11.84
N LEU A 175 -9.17 -0.37 11.95
CA LEU A 175 -10.07 -0.10 13.07
C LEU A 175 -11.23 -1.10 13.11
N ALA A 176 -11.84 -1.36 11.96
CA ALA A 176 -12.93 -2.32 11.82
C ALA A 176 -12.50 -3.75 12.19
N THR A 177 -11.29 -4.16 11.78
CA THR A 177 -10.74 -5.48 12.14
C THR A 177 -10.49 -5.62 13.63
N VAL A 178 -9.88 -4.61 14.25
CA VAL A 178 -9.68 -4.61 15.71
C VAL A 178 -11.00 -4.65 16.46
N TRP A 179 -11.98 -3.85 16.03
CA TRP A 179 -13.30 -3.82 16.63
C TRP A 179 -14.03 -5.17 16.50
N GLY A 180 -13.97 -5.81 15.32
CA GLY A 180 -14.50 -7.15 15.11
C GLY A 180 -13.85 -8.20 16.01
N ALA A 181 -12.52 -8.15 16.16
CA ALA A 181 -11.77 -9.03 17.05
C ALA A 181 -12.16 -8.83 18.52
N TYR A 182 -12.43 -7.58 18.95
CA TYR A 182 -12.92 -7.31 20.31
C TYR A 182 -14.34 -7.81 20.57
N ARG A 183 -15.21 -7.81 19.55
CA ARG A 183 -16.55 -8.41 19.63
C ARG A 183 -16.55 -9.95 19.52
N GLY A 184 -15.38 -10.59 19.48
CA GLY A 184 -15.24 -12.04 19.43
C GLY A 184 -15.65 -12.66 18.10
N HIS A 185 -15.76 -11.86 17.03
CA HIS A 185 -16.03 -12.38 15.69
C HIS A 185 -14.76 -12.95 15.02
N TYR A 186 -13.57 -12.59 15.52
CA TYR A 186 -12.28 -13.02 14.97
C TYR A 186 -11.33 -13.47 16.09
N GLU A 187 -10.47 -14.44 15.79
CA GLU A 187 -9.35 -14.79 16.66
C GLU A 187 -8.33 -13.63 16.74
N LYS A 188 -7.78 -13.40 17.94
CA LYS A 188 -6.85 -12.28 18.21
C LYS A 188 -5.45 -12.50 17.63
N GLU A 189 -5.23 -13.58 16.89
CA GLU A 189 -4.01 -13.88 16.16
C GLU A 189 -4.33 -13.95 14.68
N PHE A 190 -3.76 -13.04 13.88
CA PHE A 190 -3.89 -13.11 12.42
C PHE A 190 -3.14 -14.34 11.91
N ARG A 191 -3.88 -15.41 11.60
CA ARG A 191 -3.35 -16.60 10.94
C ARG A 191 -3.32 -16.39 9.42
N LEU A 192 -2.50 -15.44 8.97
CA LEU A 192 -2.31 -15.21 7.54
C LEU A 192 -1.55 -16.39 6.91
N THR A 193 -1.98 -16.79 5.72
CA THR A 193 -1.34 -17.84 4.94
C THR A 193 0.06 -17.41 4.48
N VAL A 194 0.92 -18.38 4.14
CA VAL A 194 2.27 -18.08 3.63
C VAL A 194 2.20 -17.21 2.36
N SER A 195 1.21 -17.45 1.50
CA SER A 195 0.96 -16.68 0.28
C SER A 195 0.65 -15.22 0.57
N GLN A 196 -0.20 -14.94 1.56
CA GLN A 196 -0.55 -13.58 1.98
C GLN A 196 0.66 -12.79 2.51
N ARG A 197 1.49 -13.44 3.34
CA ARG A 197 2.73 -12.84 3.85
C ARG A 197 3.72 -12.54 2.74
N THR A 198 3.81 -13.44 1.77
CA THR A 198 4.69 -13.29 0.60
C THR A 198 4.21 -12.16 -0.30
N LEU A 199 2.89 -12.02 -0.51
CA LEU A 199 2.27 -10.94 -1.26
C LEU A 199 2.62 -9.56 -0.66
N MET A 200 2.53 -9.42 0.66
CA MET A 200 2.93 -8.18 1.35
C MET A 200 4.41 -7.85 1.08
N LEU A 201 5.31 -8.81 1.24
CA LEU A 201 6.74 -8.59 0.97
C LEU A 201 7.01 -8.29 -0.52
N GLN A 202 6.28 -8.95 -1.42
CA GLN A 202 6.39 -8.72 -2.85
C GLN A 202 5.95 -7.31 -3.23
N THR A 203 4.84 -6.81 -2.66
CA THR A 203 4.40 -5.42 -2.92
C THR A 203 5.39 -4.40 -2.39
N ILE A 204 5.98 -4.61 -1.20
CA ILE A 204 7.07 -3.76 -0.69
C ILE A 204 8.27 -3.78 -1.63
N GLY A 205 8.73 -4.98 -2.02
CA GLY A 205 9.85 -5.15 -2.93
C GLY A 205 9.61 -4.50 -4.28
N PHE A 206 8.40 -4.64 -4.83
CA PHE A 206 7.99 -4.03 -6.08
C PHE A 206 8.00 -2.50 -6.00
N MET A 207 7.43 -1.90 -4.94
CA MET A 207 7.44 -0.45 -4.76
C MET A 207 8.86 0.10 -4.59
N VAL A 208 9.71 -0.57 -3.82
CA VAL A 208 11.13 -0.20 -3.66
C VAL A 208 11.87 -0.30 -5.00
N TYR A 209 11.66 -1.38 -5.74
CA TYR A 209 12.29 -1.59 -7.04
C TYR A 209 11.89 -0.51 -8.05
N LEU A 210 10.59 -0.16 -8.10
CA LEU A 210 10.07 0.90 -8.96
C LEU A 210 10.70 2.26 -8.62
N LEU A 211 10.71 2.64 -7.34
CA LEU A 211 11.26 3.92 -6.88
C LEU A 211 12.78 4.01 -7.07
N LEU A 212 13.52 2.92 -6.86
CA LEU A 212 14.95 2.86 -7.12
C LEU A 212 15.26 2.94 -8.62
N GLY A 213 14.50 2.24 -9.46
CA GLY A 213 14.61 2.35 -10.91
C GLY A 213 14.39 3.79 -11.38
N ALA A 214 13.33 4.43 -10.89
CA ALA A 214 13.06 5.84 -11.13
C ALA A 214 14.21 6.76 -10.68
N LEU A 215 14.80 6.49 -9.51
CA LEU A 215 15.94 7.26 -9.01
C LEU A 215 17.18 7.10 -9.89
N VAL A 216 17.49 5.88 -10.34
CA VAL A 216 18.65 5.63 -11.20
C VAL A 216 18.48 6.34 -12.54
N PHE A 217 17.33 6.18 -13.21
CA PHE A 217 17.10 6.77 -14.52
C PHE A 217 16.94 8.29 -14.47
N SER A 218 16.32 8.85 -13.42
CA SER A 218 16.29 10.31 -13.24
C SER A 218 17.69 10.90 -13.09
N LYS A 219 18.63 10.20 -12.44
CA LYS A 219 20.03 10.64 -12.34
C LYS A 219 20.84 10.44 -13.63
N LEU A 220 20.62 9.34 -14.35
CA LEU A 220 21.33 9.06 -15.60
C LEU A 220 20.89 9.98 -16.75
N GLU A 221 19.59 10.24 -16.83
CA GLU A 221 18.99 11.01 -17.94
C GLU A 221 18.78 12.49 -17.59
N GLY A 222 18.93 12.87 -16.33
CA GLY A 222 18.66 14.23 -15.85
C GLY A 222 17.18 14.58 -15.79
N TRP A 223 16.30 13.57 -15.76
CA TRP A 223 14.86 13.77 -15.61
C TRP A 223 14.49 14.20 -14.20
N GLU A 224 13.32 14.83 -14.08
CA GLU A 224 12.66 14.97 -12.80
C GLU A 224 12.41 13.59 -12.18
N PHE A 225 12.46 13.50 -10.84
CA PHE A 225 12.28 12.22 -10.16
C PHE A 225 10.94 11.55 -10.52
N LEU A 226 9.86 12.33 -10.56
CA LEU A 226 8.53 11.80 -10.84
C LEU A 226 8.33 11.42 -12.32
N ASP A 227 9.04 12.06 -13.25
CA ASP A 227 9.09 11.61 -14.64
C ASP A 227 9.83 10.27 -14.76
N GLY A 228 10.88 10.08 -13.95
CA GLY A 228 11.53 8.78 -13.77
C GLY A 228 10.57 7.73 -13.20
N VAL A 229 9.69 8.09 -12.26
CA VAL A 229 8.66 7.20 -11.70
C VAL A 229 7.63 6.82 -12.76
N TYR A 230 7.17 7.80 -13.55
CA TYR A 230 6.30 7.57 -14.71
C TYR A 230 6.95 6.57 -15.68
N TRP A 231 8.19 6.82 -16.10
CA TRP A 231 8.90 5.95 -17.02
C TRP A 231 9.08 4.52 -16.45
N ALA A 232 9.50 4.40 -15.18
CA ALA A 232 9.71 3.11 -14.53
C ALA A 232 8.39 2.32 -14.46
N ASN A 233 7.28 2.97 -14.11
CA ASN A 233 5.96 2.33 -14.06
C ASN A 233 5.51 1.81 -15.43
N PHE A 234 5.60 2.64 -16.47
CA PHE A 234 5.18 2.26 -17.84
C PHE A 234 6.04 1.15 -18.45
N THR A 235 7.32 1.11 -18.08
CA THR A 235 8.26 0.08 -18.50
C THR A 235 8.00 -1.24 -17.76
N LEU A 236 7.88 -1.19 -16.43
CA LEU A 236 7.67 -2.40 -15.61
C LEU A 236 6.29 -3.03 -15.82
N LEU A 237 5.26 -2.23 -16.05
CA LEU A 237 3.91 -2.71 -16.36
C LEU A 237 3.72 -3.04 -17.85
N THR A 238 4.78 -2.94 -18.65
CA THR A 238 4.77 -3.27 -20.09
C THR A 238 3.70 -2.52 -20.90
N ILE A 239 3.30 -1.33 -20.44
CA ILE A 239 2.31 -0.49 -21.13
C ILE A 239 2.96 0.12 -22.39
N GLY A 240 4.24 0.51 -22.30
CA GLY A 240 5.04 0.86 -23.48
C GLY A 240 4.68 2.16 -24.19
N ILE A 241 4.04 3.13 -23.51
CA ILE A 241 3.66 4.43 -24.11
C ILE A 241 4.85 5.36 -24.33
N GLY A 242 6.03 5.06 -23.76
CA GLY A 242 7.20 5.94 -23.60
C GLY A 242 7.71 6.68 -24.84
N ALA A 243 6.95 7.66 -25.32
CA ALA A 243 7.34 8.57 -26.39
C ALA A 243 8.06 9.81 -25.82
N ASP A 244 7.61 10.31 -24.66
CA ASP A 244 8.12 11.55 -24.07
C ASP A 244 9.38 11.34 -23.21
N PHE A 245 9.50 10.18 -22.55
CA PHE A 245 10.66 9.82 -21.72
C PHE A 245 11.24 8.47 -22.17
N THR A 246 12.43 8.48 -22.77
CA THR A 246 13.16 7.29 -23.24
C THR A 246 14.65 7.41 -22.95
N PRO A 247 15.31 6.34 -22.49
CA PRO A 247 16.75 6.36 -22.28
C PRO A 247 17.52 6.71 -23.56
N LYS A 248 18.29 7.79 -23.52
CA LYS A 248 19.05 8.30 -24.69
C LYS A 248 20.53 7.98 -24.59
N TYR A 249 21.07 7.88 -23.39
CA TYR A 249 22.50 7.63 -23.18
C TYR A 249 22.86 6.16 -23.37
N HIS A 250 24.10 5.89 -23.77
CA HIS A 250 24.56 4.52 -23.98
C HIS A 250 24.53 3.68 -22.69
N THR A 251 24.70 4.32 -21.53
CA THR A 251 24.70 3.68 -20.21
C THR A 251 23.30 3.29 -19.72
N SER A 252 22.25 3.83 -20.33
CA SER A 252 20.85 3.66 -19.91
C SER A 252 20.01 2.85 -20.92
N ARG A 253 20.59 2.48 -22.08
CA ARG A 253 20.02 1.58 -23.09
C ARG A 253 20.54 0.15 -22.90
#